data_AF-A0A2H1H3T8-F1
#
_entry.id   AF-A0A2H1H3T8-F1
#
_cell.length_a   1.000
_cell.length_b   1.000
_cell.length_c   1.000
_cell.angle_alpha   90.00
_cell.angle_beta   90.00
_cell.angle_gamma   90.00
#
_symmetry.space_group_name_H-M   'P 1'
#
loop_
_entity.id
_entity.type
_entity.pdbx_description
1 polymer ?
#
loop_
_entity_poly.entity_id
_entity_poly.type
_entity_poly.pdbx_seq_one_letter_code
_entity_poly.pdbx_strand_id
1 'polypeptide(L)'
;MMSSRHAPDSAPTPPLDPTFGIEIECILLDVSSGNERHERAARQYLAQTAVHAALSRATTAQCARCGEKYKYTLPLNEPTHYRLKVTPEHSRWTVSYDQSLRLSPDERIIMGASPIADDAVWSPTPAELAIEINSRVLSWNVDTSEPEHEKHTHRISADDEVRLVYRLLNEDFVNNDSAAYKMLTNPSCSTHVHIGNGKNGFRVPTVKNIVSTVLACERPLDTIHSVDRIGGRNGEGKVNPSPYNNPWSAHMMELVLRPANPSRFPCIEFPKNAALEQAAKQFDVPSWLTIIGCTNGVDDLKACQHQYGHHSTVNLDNLRDENNLQSSHHFLQTIEFRQHAGTLSADKIMAWVEVVVKMAEFADSHTEQQITDLCNGDWAADDHNIHRLLLRIGVSQTTREHYASRANGGDSKKGTAEQQSDSPDPLTRRERVDAVLTHARGVENRNASPANILRRIREKFFSGCYGQFSRDLVEKLRASKTLTGDEEDQLEKLTIGWRPEGMTEDDS
;
A
#
# COMPACT_ATOMS: atom_id res chain seq x y z
N MET A 1 -40.37 -7.93 44.12
CA MET A 1 -39.08 -7.21 44.16
C MET A 1 -38.06 -8.00 43.36
N MET A 2 -37.97 -7.74 42.06
CA MET A 2 -36.90 -8.28 41.21
C MET A 2 -35.86 -7.18 41.05
N SER A 3 -34.67 -7.44 41.56
CA SER A 3 -33.53 -6.52 41.53
C SER A 3 -33.06 -6.34 40.08
N SER A 4 -33.20 -5.12 39.58
CA SER A 4 -32.47 -4.62 38.42
C SER A 4 -30.97 -4.87 38.64
N ARG A 5 -30.34 -5.69 37.81
CA ARG A 5 -28.88 -5.75 37.71
C ARG A 5 -28.50 -4.62 36.77
N HIS A 6 -28.01 -3.52 37.33
CA HIS A 6 -27.26 -2.53 36.58
C HIS A 6 -26.12 -3.23 35.83
N ALA A 7 -26.05 -3.01 34.52
CA ALA A 7 -24.87 -3.33 33.74
C ALA A 7 -23.69 -2.58 34.39
N PRO A 8 -22.55 -3.25 34.62
CA PRO A 8 -21.38 -2.55 35.14
C PRO A 8 -20.97 -1.47 34.14
N ASP A 9 -20.72 -0.25 34.66
CA ASP A 9 -20.08 0.83 33.90
C ASP A 9 -18.86 0.24 33.18
N SER A 10 -18.91 0.20 31.86
CA SER A 10 -17.81 -0.27 31.03
C SER A 10 -16.59 0.61 31.33
N ALA A 11 -15.50 0.00 31.78
CA ALA A 11 -14.24 0.71 31.94
C ALA A 11 -13.92 1.51 30.66
N PRO A 12 -13.36 2.73 30.78
CA PRO A 12 -13.04 3.56 29.62
C PRO A 12 -12.12 2.77 28.69
N THR A 13 -12.49 2.72 27.40
CA THR A 13 -11.70 2.06 26.36
C THR A 13 -10.29 2.67 26.37
N PRO A 14 -9.23 1.84 26.40
CA PRO A 14 -7.87 2.38 26.36
C PRO A 14 -7.68 3.16 25.04
N PRO A 15 -6.93 4.27 25.06
CA PRO A 15 -6.62 5.02 23.85
C PRO A 15 -5.84 4.14 22.87
N LEU A 16 -5.98 4.43 21.57
CA LEU A 16 -5.20 3.77 20.52
C LEU A 16 -3.70 3.91 20.83
N ASP A 17 -2.98 2.78 20.77
CA ASP A 17 -1.51 2.69 20.86
C ASP A 17 -0.97 2.33 19.46
N PRO A 18 -0.90 3.30 18.53
CA PRO A 18 -0.52 3.02 17.15
C PRO A 18 0.89 2.45 17.08
N THR A 19 0.98 1.23 16.55
CA THR A 19 2.22 0.61 16.12
C THR A 19 2.22 0.47 14.62
N PHE A 20 3.42 0.41 14.03
CA PHE A 20 3.55 0.17 12.60
C PHE A 20 4.71 -0.75 12.27
N GLY A 21 4.62 -1.40 11.12
CA GLY A 21 5.71 -2.06 10.44
C GLY A 21 5.74 -1.67 8.96
N ILE A 22 6.91 -1.75 8.34
CA ILE A 22 7.07 -1.49 6.90
C ILE A 22 7.68 -2.70 6.20
N GLU A 23 7.22 -3.00 4.99
CA GLU A 23 7.82 -3.99 4.10
C GLU A 23 8.40 -3.25 2.89
N ILE A 24 9.72 -3.32 2.74
CA ILE A 24 10.45 -2.66 1.65
C ILE A 24 10.77 -3.73 0.61
N GLU A 25 10.10 -3.67 -0.54
CA GLU A 25 10.40 -4.53 -1.67
C GLU A 25 11.39 -3.85 -2.62
N CYS A 26 12.43 -4.57 -3.02
CA CYS A 26 13.45 -4.06 -3.94
C CYS A 26 14.10 -5.20 -4.75
N ILE A 27 14.73 -4.82 -5.85
CA ILE A 27 15.51 -5.74 -6.68
C ILE A 27 16.99 -5.40 -6.51
N LEU A 28 17.78 -6.39 -6.14
CA LEU A 28 19.24 -6.33 -6.22
C LEU A 28 19.71 -6.89 -7.55
N LEU A 29 20.49 -6.09 -8.27
CA LEU A 29 21.17 -6.47 -9.49
C LEU A 29 22.63 -6.79 -9.20
N ASP A 30 23.02 -8.03 -9.47
CA ASP A 30 24.41 -8.44 -9.40
C ASP A 30 25.21 -7.84 -10.56
N VAL A 31 26.21 -7.03 -10.24
CA VAL A 31 27.08 -6.32 -11.19
C VAL A 31 28.29 -7.16 -11.60
N SER A 32 28.59 -8.22 -10.84
CA SER A 32 29.78 -9.04 -11.08
C SER A 32 29.61 -9.92 -12.33
N SER A 33 30.66 -10.00 -13.15
CA SER A 33 30.73 -10.89 -14.32
C SER A 33 30.95 -12.37 -13.93
N GLY A 34 30.66 -12.74 -12.68
CA GLY A 34 31.02 -14.01 -12.07
C GLY A 34 30.18 -15.19 -12.58
N ASN A 35 30.80 -16.37 -12.54
CA ASN A 35 30.31 -17.68 -12.98
C ASN A 35 28.80 -17.87 -12.71
N GLU A 36 28.00 -17.96 -13.76
CA GLU A 36 26.55 -18.26 -13.71
C GLU A 36 26.23 -19.67 -13.17
N ARG A 37 27.25 -20.42 -12.73
CA ARG A 37 27.17 -21.79 -12.25
C ARG A 37 26.61 -21.96 -10.84
N HIS A 38 26.40 -20.88 -10.08
CA HIS A 38 25.78 -20.98 -8.76
C HIS A 38 24.27 -21.21 -8.88
N GLU A 39 23.75 -22.24 -8.18
CA GLU A 39 22.31 -22.48 -8.03
C GLU A 39 21.63 -21.19 -7.53
N ARG A 40 20.50 -20.79 -8.14
CA ARG A 40 19.73 -19.56 -7.80
C ARG A 40 19.57 -19.36 -6.29
N ALA A 41 19.29 -20.46 -5.59
CA ALA A 41 19.28 -20.59 -4.14
C ALA A 41 20.44 -19.89 -3.43
N ALA A 42 21.67 -20.21 -3.84
CA ALA A 42 22.88 -19.71 -3.23
C ALA A 42 23.06 -18.22 -3.50
N ARG A 43 22.73 -17.76 -4.71
CA ARG A 43 22.82 -16.33 -5.07
C ARG A 43 21.84 -15.49 -4.26
N GLN A 44 20.62 -15.99 -4.08
CA GLN A 44 19.61 -15.32 -3.27
C GLN A 44 20.06 -15.18 -1.82
N TYR A 45 20.61 -16.24 -1.24
CA TYR A 45 21.15 -16.22 0.12
C TYR A 45 22.35 -15.26 0.26
N LEU A 46 23.24 -15.21 -0.73
CA LEU A 46 24.34 -14.24 -0.76
C LEU A 46 23.82 -12.79 -0.83
N ALA A 47 22.78 -12.53 -1.63
CA ALA A 47 22.13 -11.22 -1.72
C ALA A 47 21.53 -10.78 -0.39
N GLN A 48 20.78 -11.67 0.27
CA GLN A 48 20.23 -11.43 1.60
C GLN A 48 21.34 -11.16 2.62
N THR A 49 22.43 -11.94 2.57
CA THR A 49 23.58 -11.77 3.46
C THR A 49 24.27 -10.42 3.22
N ALA A 50 24.38 -9.96 1.97
CA ALA A 50 24.94 -8.65 1.65
C ALA A 50 24.11 -7.51 2.24
N VAL A 51 22.78 -7.56 2.09
CA VAL A 51 21.86 -6.57 2.69
C VAL A 51 21.92 -6.64 4.21
N HIS A 52 21.87 -7.84 4.79
CA HIS A 52 22.01 -8.03 6.24
C HIS A 52 23.33 -7.46 6.77
N ALA A 53 24.45 -7.69 6.07
CA ALA A 53 25.76 -7.17 6.46
C ALA A 53 25.82 -5.63 6.41
N ALA A 54 25.20 -5.01 5.40
CA ALA A 54 25.08 -3.55 5.32
C ALA A 54 24.27 -3.00 6.51
N LEU A 55 23.14 -3.62 6.85
CA LEU A 55 22.29 -3.22 7.98
C LEU A 55 22.91 -3.53 9.36
N SER A 56 23.79 -4.51 9.45
CA SER A 56 24.48 -4.90 10.70
C SER A 56 25.62 -3.96 11.08
N ARG A 57 25.97 -2.98 10.23
CA ARG A 57 27.10 -2.06 10.48
C ARG A 57 26.82 -1.22 11.73
N ALA A 58 27.70 -1.33 12.72
CA ALA A 58 27.67 -0.46 13.89
C ALA A 58 27.71 1.01 13.46
N THR A 59 26.77 1.80 13.95
CA THR A 59 26.59 3.20 13.56
C THR A 59 26.39 4.10 14.78
N THR A 60 26.07 5.36 14.53
CA THR A 60 25.72 6.33 15.57
C THR A 60 24.28 6.77 15.38
N ALA A 61 23.48 6.72 16.44
CA ALA A 61 22.13 7.25 16.48
C ALA A 61 22.05 8.46 17.42
N GLN A 62 21.06 9.31 17.23
CA GLN A 62 20.73 10.38 18.17
C GLN A 62 19.71 9.90 19.17
N CYS A 63 19.94 10.15 20.46
CA CYS A 63 18.99 9.77 21.49
C CYS A 63 17.79 10.70 21.51
N ALA A 64 16.59 10.16 21.31
CA ALA A 64 15.33 10.92 21.32
C ALA A 64 15.03 11.60 22.69
N ARG A 65 15.58 11.08 23.79
CA ARG A 65 15.38 11.63 25.14
C ARG A 65 16.31 12.79 25.50
N CYS A 66 17.59 12.71 25.13
CA CYS A 66 18.61 13.68 25.58
C CYS A 66 19.33 14.41 24.45
N GLY A 67 19.14 14.00 23.20
CA GLY A 67 19.81 14.56 22.02
C GLY A 67 21.26 14.10 21.81
N GLU A 68 21.85 13.35 22.75
CA GLU A 68 23.23 12.86 22.64
C GLU A 68 23.37 11.74 21.60
N LYS A 69 24.56 11.68 20.99
CA LYS A 69 24.91 10.61 20.06
C LYS A 69 25.39 9.37 20.81
N TYR A 70 24.93 8.19 20.40
CA TYR A 70 25.33 6.92 21.00
C TYR A 70 25.55 5.84 19.94
N LYS A 71 26.32 4.81 20.28
CA LYS A 71 26.55 3.66 19.40
C LYS A 71 25.26 2.87 19.26
N TYR A 72 24.89 2.53 18.03
CA TYR A 72 23.66 1.79 17.74
C TYR A 72 23.92 0.73 16.68
N THR A 73 23.28 -0.42 16.84
CA THR A 73 23.26 -1.50 15.86
C THR A 73 21.81 -1.92 15.66
N LEU A 74 21.38 -2.06 14.42
CA LEU A 74 20.01 -2.45 14.13
C LEU A 74 19.76 -3.88 14.65
N PRO A 75 18.64 -4.12 15.36
CA PRO A 75 18.25 -5.46 15.76
C PRO A 75 17.81 -6.24 14.51
N LEU A 76 18.55 -7.29 14.14
CA LEU A 76 18.31 -8.09 12.94
C LEU A 76 18.06 -9.57 13.27
N ASN A 77 17.16 -10.19 12.53
CA ASN A 77 17.04 -11.64 12.44
C ASN A 77 18.17 -12.19 11.56
N GLU A 78 18.66 -13.38 11.90
CA GLU A 78 19.67 -14.07 11.08
C GLU A 78 19.14 -14.32 9.65
N PRO A 79 19.99 -14.20 8.61
CA PRO A 79 19.60 -14.55 7.25
C PRO A 79 19.17 -16.02 7.18
N THR A 80 17.94 -16.24 6.73
CA THR A 80 17.39 -17.60 6.61
C THR A 80 17.43 -18.06 5.17
N HIS A 81 17.93 -19.27 4.95
CA HIS A 81 17.88 -19.88 3.63
C HIS A 81 16.41 -20.13 3.25
N TYR A 82 15.97 -19.75 2.04
CA TYR A 82 14.56 -19.80 1.60
C TYR A 82 13.83 -21.15 1.77
N ARG A 83 14.57 -22.26 1.90
CA ARG A 83 14.01 -23.60 2.17
C ARG A 83 13.64 -23.83 3.65
N LEU A 84 14.13 -22.99 4.56
CA LEU A 84 13.88 -23.09 5.99
C LEU A 84 12.75 -22.12 6.35
N LYS A 85 11.58 -22.66 6.67
CA LYS A 85 10.47 -21.87 7.23
C LYS A 85 10.78 -21.55 8.69
N VAL A 86 11.42 -20.42 8.93
CA VAL A 86 11.57 -19.85 10.26
C VAL A 86 10.63 -18.66 10.37
N THR A 87 9.79 -18.65 11.40
CA THR A 87 8.95 -17.49 11.69
C THR A 87 9.85 -16.38 12.23
N PRO A 88 9.92 -15.20 11.57
CA PRO A 88 10.79 -14.12 12.02
C PRO A 88 10.34 -13.57 13.38
N GLU A 89 11.29 -13.14 14.21
CA GLU A 89 10.97 -12.38 15.41
C GLU A 89 10.56 -10.96 15.00
N HIS A 90 9.31 -10.58 15.26
CA HIS A 90 8.78 -9.25 14.92
C HIS A 90 9.33 -8.12 15.80
N SER A 91 10.22 -8.42 16.75
CA SER A 91 11.04 -7.46 17.50
C SER A 91 12.33 -7.08 16.77
N ARG A 92 12.62 -7.68 15.60
CA ARG A 92 13.83 -7.47 14.81
C ARG A 92 13.51 -7.25 13.33
N TRP A 93 14.37 -6.51 12.64
CA TRP A 93 14.32 -6.37 11.19
C TRP A 93 14.66 -7.69 10.52
N THR A 94 14.03 -7.96 9.37
CA THR A 94 14.21 -9.20 8.62
C THR A 94 14.55 -8.88 7.18
N VAL A 95 15.53 -9.59 6.62
CA VAL A 95 15.82 -9.58 5.18
C VAL A 95 15.39 -10.93 4.62
N SER A 96 14.39 -10.91 3.75
CA SER A 96 13.73 -12.09 3.20
C SER A 96 13.86 -12.13 1.66
N TYR A 97 13.20 -13.10 1.04
CA TYR A 97 13.08 -13.22 -0.42
C TYR A 97 11.61 -13.14 -0.79
N ASP A 98 11.28 -12.26 -1.71
CA ASP A 98 9.93 -12.20 -2.28
C ASP A 98 9.96 -12.65 -3.75
N GLN A 99 9.27 -13.75 -4.05
CA GLN A 99 9.18 -14.29 -5.41
C GLN A 99 8.29 -13.47 -6.35
N SER A 100 7.54 -12.50 -5.83
CA SER A 100 6.62 -11.66 -6.61
C SER A 100 7.34 -10.58 -7.42
N LEU A 101 8.51 -10.15 -6.94
CA LEU A 101 9.29 -9.07 -7.53
C LEU A 101 10.01 -9.54 -8.78
N ARG A 102 10.03 -8.66 -9.79
CA ARG A 102 10.67 -8.97 -11.07
C ARG A 102 11.04 -7.76 -11.89
N LEU A 103 12.05 -7.92 -12.73
CA LEU A 103 12.34 -6.99 -13.82
C LEU A 103 11.20 -6.99 -14.84
N SER A 104 10.91 -5.80 -15.37
CA SER A 104 9.98 -5.63 -16.49
C SER A 104 10.52 -6.28 -17.77
N PRO A 105 9.67 -6.54 -18.78
CA PRO A 105 10.14 -7.04 -20.08
C PRO A 105 11.25 -6.17 -20.68
N ASP A 106 11.10 -4.85 -20.64
CA ASP A 106 12.09 -3.89 -21.16
C ASP A 106 13.41 -3.95 -20.37
N GLU A 107 13.33 -4.00 -19.03
CA GLU A 107 14.51 -4.09 -18.15
C GLU A 107 15.28 -5.39 -18.41
N ARG A 108 14.57 -6.51 -18.68
CA ARG A 108 15.20 -7.80 -19.02
C ARG A 108 15.89 -7.74 -20.38
N ILE A 109 15.30 -7.07 -21.37
CA ILE A 109 15.92 -6.85 -22.68
C ILE A 109 17.21 -6.04 -22.54
N ILE A 110 17.20 -4.97 -21.72
CA ILE A 110 18.41 -4.17 -21.42
C ILE A 110 19.49 -5.06 -20.77
N MET A 111 19.10 -5.95 -19.86
CA MET A 111 19.99 -6.96 -19.26
C MET A 111 20.52 -8.03 -20.23
N GLY A 112 20.06 -8.03 -21.49
CA GLY A 112 20.51 -8.96 -22.53
C GLY A 112 19.69 -10.24 -22.63
N ALA A 113 18.51 -10.30 -22.01
CA ALA A 113 17.58 -11.40 -22.24
C ALA A 113 16.99 -11.30 -23.66
N SER A 114 16.85 -12.44 -24.35
CA SER A 114 16.09 -12.48 -25.60
C SER A 114 14.63 -12.07 -25.34
N PRO A 115 13.97 -11.39 -26.30
CA PRO A 115 12.53 -11.18 -26.25
C PRO A 115 11.85 -12.55 -26.12
N ILE A 116 11.18 -12.76 -25.00
CA ILE A 116 10.41 -13.98 -24.76
C ILE A 116 9.05 -13.79 -25.46
N ALA A 117 8.60 -14.78 -26.24
CA ALA A 117 7.21 -14.83 -26.69
C ALA A 117 6.29 -14.91 -25.46
N ASP A 118 5.18 -14.17 -25.45
CA ASP A 118 4.29 -13.93 -24.29
C ASP A 118 3.83 -15.18 -23.50
N ASP A 119 4.05 -16.37 -24.05
CA ASP A 119 3.65 -17.69 -23.60
C ASP A 119 4.78 -18.58 -23.04
N ALA A 120 6.05 -18.15 -23.05
CA ALA A 120 7.13 -18.95 -22.44
C ALA A 120 7.19 -18.77 -20.91
N VAL A 121 7.40 -19.90 -20.20
CA VAL A 121 7.59 -19.95 -18.75
C VAL A 121 8.59 -18.88 -18.31
N TRP A 122 8.15 -17.94 -17.47
CA TRP A 122 8.97 -16.86 -16.93
C TRP A 122 10.16 -17.46 -16.18
N SER A 123 11.36 -17.29 -16.74
CA SER A 123 12.62 -17.64 -16.08
C SER A 123 13.35 -16.35 -15.69
N PRO A 124 13.57 -16.10 -14.39
CA PRO A 124 14.25 -14.89 -13.94
C PRO A 124 15.64 -14.79 -14.54
N THR A 125 16.09 -13.57 -14.81
CA THR A 125 17.48 -13.40 -15.26
C THR A 125 18.43 -13.78 -14.12
N PRO A 126 19.59 -14.39 -14.38
CA PRO A 126 20.50 -14.78 -13.30
C PRO A 126 20.91 -13.60 -12.40
N ALA A 127 20.87 -12.37 -12.93
CA ALA A 127 21.26 -11.15 -12.22
C ALA A 127 20.23 -10.60 -11.23
N GLU A 128 18.99 -11.05 -11.31
CA GLU A 128 17.83 -10.49 -10.63
C GLU A 128 17.58 -11.20 -9.29
N LEU A 129 17.72 -10.45 -8.20
CA LEU A 129 17.62 -10.96 -6.84
C LEU A 129 16.55 -10.17 -6.09
N ALA A 130 15.41 -10.80 -5.85
CA ALA A 130 14.27 -10.15 -5.23
C ALA A 130 14.45 -10.10 -3.70
N ILE A 131 14.45 -8.91 -3.12
CA ILE A 131 14.68 -8.72 -1.69
C ILE A 131 13.49 -8.00 -1.09
N GLU A 132 13.00 -8.54 0.01
CA GLU A 132 12.04 -7.88 0.88
C GLU A 132 12.73 -7.64 2.23
N ILE A 133 12.52 -6.44 2.79
CA ILE A 133 13.05 -6.04 4.09
C ILE A 133 11.88 -5.62 4.97
N ASN A 134 11.54 -6.44 5.96
CA ASN A 134 10.44 -6.18 6.87
C ASN A 134 11.01 -5.55 8.15
N SER A 135 10.43 -4.44 8.59
CA SER A 135 10.78 -3.86 9.87
C SER A 135 10.30 -4.73 11.01
N ARG A 136 10.91 -4.52 12.18
CA ARG A 136 10.25 -4.88 13.43
C ARG A 136 9.00 -4.04 13.64
N VAL A 137 8.18 -4.41 14.62
CA VAL A 137 7.09 -3.56 15.11
C VAL A 137 7.70 -2.34 15.80
N LEU A 138 7.33 -1.17 15.30
CA LEU A 138 7.73 0.15 15.79
C LEU A 138 6.52 0.81 16.47
N SER A 139 6.76 1.48 17.59
CA SER A 139 5.72 2.30 18.24
C SER A 139 5.76 3.71 17.66
N TRP A 140 4.62 4.23 17.25
CA TRP A 140 4.53 5.60 16.72
C TRP A 140 4.82 6.65 17.79
N ASN A 141 4.34 6.41 19.02
CA ASN A 141 4.43 7.35 20.14
C ASN A 141 5.57 7.07 21.12
N VAL A 142 6.36 6.01 20.92
CA VAL A 142 7.36 5.55 21.91
C VAL A 142 8.68 5.19 21.25
N ASP A 143 9.75 5.80 21.75
CA ASP A 143 11.12 5.47 21.33
C ASP A 143 11.58 4.12 21.88
N THR A 144 12.46 3.45 21.16
CA THR A 144 12.97 2.11 21.48
C THR A 144 14.36 2.14 22.07
N SER A 145 14.63 1.30 23.08
CA SER A 145 15.80 1.39 23.95
C SER A 145 16.95 0.41 23.65
N GLU A 146 18.19 0.86 23.91
CA GLU A 146 19.39 0.03 24.08
C GLU A 146 19.88 0.06 25.56
N PRO A 147 20.54 -0.98 26.10
CA PRO A 147 20.92 -1.02 27.52
C PRO A 147 21.94 0.07 27.95
N GLU A 148 21.67 0.58 29.15
CA GLU A 148 22.36 1.46 30.10
C GLU A 148 23.59 2.33 29.70
N HIS A 149 23.41 3.63 29.91
CA HIS A 149 24.43 4.58 30.37
C HIS A 149 24.04 5.12 31.76
N GLU A 150 25.01 5.53 32.58
CA GLU A 150 24.85 5.94 34.00
C GLU A 150 23.78 7.03 34.29
N LYS A 151 23.25 7.72 33.28
CA LYS A 151 22.22 8.77 33.42
C LYS A 151 20.83 8.37 32.90
N HIS A 152 20.75 7.54 31.87
CA HIS A 152 19.51 6.95 31.32
C HIS A 152 19.82 5.91 30.23
N THR A 153 18.83 5.09 29.91
CA THR A 153 18.78 4.20 28.74
C THR A 153 18.55 5.02 27.46
N HIS A 154 19.52 5.03 26.54
CA HIS A 154 19.39 5.73 25.26
C HIS A 154 18.29 5.08 24.39
N ARG A 155 17.62 5.90 23.58
CA ARG A 155 16.53 5.48 22.71
C ARG A 155 16.58 6.13 21.33
N ILE A 156 16.25 5.37 20.30
CA ILE A 156 16.06 5.85 18.93
C ILE A 156 14.57 5.98 18.65
N SER A 157 14.18 7.05 17.95
CA SER A 157 12.80 7.21 17.49
C SER A 157 12.50 6.26 16.32
N ALA A 158 11.22 5.94 16.11
CA ALA A 158 10.83 5.09 14.99
C ALA A 158 11.19 5.71 13.63
N ASP A 159 11.05 7.05 13.50
CA ASP A 159 11.44 7.80 12.30
C ASP A 159 12.95 7.71 12.04
N ASP A 160 13.78 7.95 13.07
CA ASP A 160 15.24 7.88 12.94
C ASP A 160 15.71 6.46 12.59
N GLU A 161 15.08 5.42 13.14
CA GLU A 161 15.44 4.03 12.83
C GLU A 161 15.10 3.66 11.39
N VAL A 162 13.92 4.04 10.88
CA VAL A 162 13.56 3.83 9.48
C VAL A 162 14.52 4.60 8.57
N ARG A 163 14.77 5.88 8.86
CA ARG A 163 15.72 6.72 8.10
C ARG A 163 17.13 6.14 8.10
N LEU A 164 17.56 5.54 9.21
CA LEU A 164 18.83 4.85 9.31
C LEU A 164 18.90 3.66 8.33
N VAL A 165 17.88 2.80 8.29
CA VAL A 165 17.81 1.67 7.36
C VAL A 165 17.94 2.18 5.92
N TYR A 166 17.10 3.11 5.50
CA TYR A 166 17.14 3.67 4.15
C TYR A 166 18.48 4.32 3.81
N ARG A 167 19.11 5.01 4.77
CA ARG A 167 20.45 5.59 4.58
C ARG A 167 21.49 4.51 4.31
N LEU A 168 21.53 3.43 5.10
CA LEU A 168 22.48 2.33 4.91
C LEU A 168 22.27 1.63 3.56
N LEU A 169 21.02 1.38 3.17
CA LEU A 169 20.70 0.79 1.86
C LEU A 169 21.18 1.69 0.71
N ASN A 170 20.94 3.00 0.81
CA ASN A 170 21.38 3.97 -0.19
C ASN A 170 22.91 4.07 -0.25
N GLU A 171 23.59 4.12 0.89
CA GLU A 171 25.06 4.15 0.99
C GLU A 171 25.68 2.93 0.30
N ASP A 172 25.20 1.73 0.59
CA ASP A 172 25.88 0.50 0.18
C ASP A 172 25.45 -0.01 -1.21
N PHE A 173 24.21 0.25 -1.66
CA PHE A 173 23.67 -0.34 -2.90
C PHE A 173 23.22 0.65 -3.96
N VAL A 174 22.98 1.92 -3.62
CA VAL A 174 22.53 2.93 -4.60
C VAL A 174 23.68 3.83 -4.99
N ASN A 175 24.30 4.47 -4.01
CA ASN A 175 25.30 5.52 -4.18
C ASN A 175 26.75 5.00 -4.22
N ASN A 176 26.96 3.70 -3.96
CA ASN A 176 28.27 3.09 -4.04
C ASN A 176 28.54 2.53 -5.44
N ASP A 177 29.37 3.22 -6.22
CA ASP A 177 29.74 2.80 -7.58
C ASP A 177 30.61 1.55 -7.60
N SER A 178 31.33 1.27 -6.53
CA SER A 178 32.16 0.06 -6.41
C SER A 178 31.38 -1.18 -5.93
N ALA A 179 30.08 -1.04 -5.64
CA ALA A 179 29.27 -2.12 -5.12
C ALA A 179 29.19 -3.31 -6.10
N ALA A 180 29.21 -4.52 -5.54
CA ALA A 180 28.97 -5.76 -6.28
C ALA A 180 27.48 -5.93 -6.64
N TYR A 181 26.60 -5.24 -5.90
CA TYR A 181 25.16 -5.23 -6.13
C TYR A 181 24.68 -3.78 -6.26
N LYS A 182 23.75 -3.54 -7.17
CA LYS A 182 23.00 -2.28 -7.25
C LYS A 182 21.53 -2.54 -6.89
N MET A 183 20.93 -1.65 -6.11
CA MET A 183 19.53 -1.76 -5.69
C MET A 183 18.63 -0.84 -6.51
N LEU A 184 17.46 -1.33 -6.87
CA LEU A 184 16.42 -0.54 -7.52
C LEU A 184 15.02 -0.91 -7.04
N THR A 185 14.09 -0.01 -7.31
CA THR A 185 12.65 -0.24 -7.20
C THR A 185 12.03 0.01 -8.58
N ASN A 186 11.13 -0.88 -9.01
CA ASN A 186 10.37 -0.76 -10.25
C ASN A 186 8.86 -0.99 -9.96
N PRO A 187 7.96 -0.97 -10.95
CA PRO A 187 6.53 -1.18 -10.71
C PRO A 187 6.14 -2.51 -10.04
N SER A 188 7.01 -3.53 -10.09
CA SER A 188 6.78 -4.78 -9.34
C SER A 188 6.99 -4.62 -7.84
N CYS A 189 7.83 -3.65 -7.43
CA CYS A 189 8.13 -3.36 -6.03
C CYS A 189 7.06 -2.45 -5.41
N SER A 190 6.72 -2.74 -4.16
CA SER A 190 5.78 -2.01 -3.31
C SER A 190 6.44 -1.56 -2.02
N THR A 191 5.73 -0.74 -1.26
CA THR A 191 6.06 -0.56 0.15
C THR A 191 4.79 -0.71 0.96
N HIS A 192 4.71 -1.79 1.74
CA HIS A 192 3.54 -2.06 2.57
C HIS A 192 3.73 -1.40 3.93
N VAL A 193 2.64 -0.87 4.48
CA VAL A 193 2.60 -0.37 5.85
C VAL A 193 1.57 -1.16 6.62
N HIS A 194 2.01 -1.81 7.69
CA HIS A 194 1.15 -2.54 8.61
C HIS A 194 0.88 -1.66 9.81
N ILE A 195 -0.38 -1.33 10.08
CA ILE A 195 -0.76 -0.57 11.28
C ILE A 195 -1.37 -1.53 12.30
N GLY A 196 -0.91 -1.46 13.53
CA GLY A 196 -1.40 -2.20 14.69
C GLY A 196 -1.85 -1.26 15.81
N ASN A 197 -2.49 -1.84 16.84
CA ASN A 197 -2.90 -1.14 18.06
C ASN A 197 -2.20 -1.77 19.29
N GLY A 198 -0.88 -1.68 19.33
CA GLY A 198 -0.05 -2.25 20.38
C GLY A 198 -0.35 -3.75 20.57
N LYS A 199 -0.80 -4.11 21.78
CA LYS A 199 -1.24 -5.48 22.13
C LYS A 199 -2.76 -5.67 22.14
N ASN A 200 -3.52 -4.61 21.83
CA ASN A 200 -4.96 -4.56 22.05
C ASN A 200 -5.78 -5.01 20.84
N GLY A 201 -5.18 -5.02 19.63
CA GLY A 201 -5.92 -5.24 18.39
C GLY A 201 -6.89 -4.11 18.07
N PHE A 202 -7.57 -4.17 16.92
CA PHE A 202 -8.55 -3.15 16.54
C PHE A 202 -9.96 -3.55 16.94
N ARG A 203 -10.74 -2.56 17.40
CA ARG A 203 -12.18 -2.70 17.52
C ARG A 203 -12.78 -2.74 16.12
N VAL A 204 -13.84 -3.53 15.93
CA VAL A 204 -14.57 -3.61 14.64
C VAL A 204 -15.02 -2.23 14.13
N PRO A 205 -15.58 -1.32 14.95
CA PRO A 205 -15.91 0.04 14.51
C PRO A 205 -14.72 0.82 13.94
N THR A 206 -13.53 0.66 14.53
CA THR A 206 -12.30 1.31 14.04
C THR A 206 -11.92 0.79 12.66
N VAL A 207 -12.00 -0.52 12.44
CA VAL A 207 -11.71 -1.13 11.13
C VAL A 207 -12.73 -0.66 10.08
N LYS A 208 -14.03 -0.68 10.40
CA LYS A 208 -15.11 -0.15 9.54
C LYS A 208 -14.86 1.30 9.14
N ASN A 209 -14.46 2.13 10.10
CA ASN A 209 -14.18 3.54 9.88
C ASN A 209 -12.98 3.76 8.94
N ILE A 210 -11.91 2.96 9.10
CA ILE A 210 -10.74 3.00 8.20
C ILE A 210 -11.17 2.64 6.78
N VAL A 211 -11.84 1.50 6.58
CA VAL A 211 -12.21 1.05 5.23
C VAL A 211 -13.24 1.96 4.57
N SER A 212 -14.17 2.53 5.36
CA SER A 212 -15.13 3.54 4.89
C SER A 212 -14.43 4.80 4.39
N THR A 213 -13.46 5.29 5.16
CA THR A 213 -12.67 6.47 4.81
C THR A 213 -11.87 6.22 3.53
N VAL A 214 -11.18 5.07 3.43
CA VAL A 214 -10.39 4.71 2.24
C VAL A 214 -11.27 4.58 1.00
N LEU A 215 -12.43 3.91 1.13
CA LEU A 215 -13.36 3.71 0.03
C LEU A 215 -13.92 5.05 -0.48
N ALA A 216 -14.43 5.90 0.41
CA ALA A 216 -15.02 7.17 0.03
C ALA A 216 -14.00 8.19 -0.48
N CYS A 217 -12.76 8.12 0.03
CA CYS A 217 -11.69 9.04 -0.35
C CYS A 217 -10.71 8.44 -1.38
N GLU A 218 -11.09 7.36 -2.07
CA GLU A 218 -10.20 6.64 -2.98
C GLU A 218 -9.66 7.55 -4.11
N ARG A 219 -10.53 8.38 -4.70
CA ARG A 219 -10.15 9.34 -5.74
C ARG A 219 -9.12 10.38 -5.25
N PRO A 220 -9.32 11.06 -4.11
CA PRO A 220 -8.29 11.88 -3.49
C PRO A 220 -6.99 11.12 -3.17
N LEU A 221 -7.07 9.91 -2.61
CA LEU A 221 -5.89 9.10 -2.27
C LEU A 221 -5.06 8.77 -3.51
N ASP A 222 -5.71 8.47 -4.64
CA ASP A 222 -5.01 8.20 -5.90
C ASP A 222 -4.13 9.38 -6.36
N THR A 223 -4.38 10.61 -5.93
CA THR A 223 -3.54 11.79 -6.27
C THR A 223 -2.15 11.76 -5.63
N ILE A 224 -1.94 10.99 -4.57
CA ILE A 224 -0.66 10.87 -3.86
C ILE A 224 0.07 9.55 -4.13
N HIS A 225 -0.53 8.68 -4.94
CA HIS A 225 0.06 7.41 -5.37
C HIS A 225 0.61 7.49 -6.80
N SER A 226 1.41 6.50 -7.20
CA SER A 226 1.97 6.45 -8.55
C SER A 226 0.95 5.89 -9.55
N VAL A 227 1.12 6.20 -10.83
CA VAL A 227 0.24 5.75 -11.92
C VAL A 227 0.01 4.24 -11.91
N ASP A 228 1.05 3.45 -11.64
CA ASP A 228 0.99 1.99 -11.60
C ASP A 228 0.19 1.45 -10.40
N ARG A 229 -0.03 2.28 -9.36
CA ARG A 229 -0.86 1.97 -8.19
C ARG A 229 -2.32 2.39 -8.35
N ILE A 230 -2.65 3.13 -9.40
CA ILE A 230 -4.02 3.54 -9.69
C ILE A 230 -4.63 2.49 -10.63
N GLY A 231 -5.37 1.55 -10.03
CA GLY A 231 -6.13 0.50 -10.71
C GLY A 231 -7.61 0.57 -10.36
N GLY A 232 -8.40 -0.33 -10.93
CA GLY A 232 -9.83 -0.42 -10.67
C GLY A 232 -10.49 -1.56 -11.42
N ARG A 233 -11.79 -1.73 -11.19
CA ARG A 233 -12.61 -2.69 -11.93
C ARG A 233 -14.02 -2.13 -12.12
N ASN A 234 -14.60 -2.44 -13.26
CA ASN A 234 -16.00 -2.17 -13.59
C ASN A 234 -16.65 -3.41 -14.23
N GLY A 235 -17.89 -3.28 -14.70
CA GLY A 235 -18.62 -4.35 -15.39
C GLY A 235 -17.97 -4.85 -16.69
N GLU A 236 -17.07 -4.07 -17.29
CA GLU A 236 -16.37 -4.39 -18.54
C GLU A 236 -15.03 -5.10 -18.30
N GLY A 237 -14.47 -5.03 -17.09
CA GLY A 237 -13.23 -5.72 -16.72
C GLY A 237 -12.33 -4.93 -15.78
N LYS A 238 -11.05 -5.32 -15.72
CA LYS A 238 -10.03 -4.61 -14.95
C LYS A 238 -9.52 -3.39 -15.71
N VAL A 239 -9.44 -2.27 -15.02
CA VAL A 239 -8.74 -1.07 -15.48
C VAL A 239 -7.35 -1.08 -14.86
N ASN A 240 -6.32 -1.17 -15.71
CA ASN A 240 -4.92 -1.45 -15.35
C ASN A 240 -4.72 -2.82 -14.67
N PRO A 241 -4.25 -3.87 -15.38
CA PRO A 241 -4.12 -5.22 -14.85
C PRO A 241 -2.85 -5.35 -13.98
N SER A 242 -2.76 -4.59 -12.89
CA SER A 242 -1.88 -5.01 -11.79
C SER A 242 -2.57 -6.17 -11.07
N PRO A 243 -1.90 -7.33 -10.87
CA PRO A 243 -2.47 -8.42 -10.09
C PRO A 243 -2.69 -8.04 -8.62
N TYR A 244 -1.92 -7.07 -8.12
CA TYR A 244 -1.90 -6.57 -6.75
C TYR A 244 -2.34 -5.10 -6.71
N ASN A 245 -2.91 -4.65 -5.58
CA ASN A 245 -3.43 -3.29 -5.37
C ASN A 245 -4.83 -3.00 -5.93
N ASN A 246 -5.78 -3.93 -5.73
CA ASN A 246 -7.19 -3.73 -6.03
C ASN A 246 -7.82 -2.77 -5.01
N PRO A 247 -8.42 -1.65 -5.45
CA PRO A 247 -9.12 -0.76 -4.55
C PRO A 247 -10.35 -1.40 -3.92
N TRP A 248 -10.80 -0.88 -2.78
CA TRP A 248 -12.03 -1.33 -2.13
C TRP A 248 -13.26 -1.16 -3.02
N SER A 249 -13.30 -0.09 -3.84
CA SER A 249 -14.34 0.08 -4.86
C SER A 249 -14.43 -1.11 -5.83
N ALA A 250 -13.29 -1.68 -6.25
CA ALA A 250 -13.25 -2.84 -7.14
C ALA A 250 -13.74 -4.12 -6.45
N HIS A 251 -13.48 -4.28 -5.15
CA HIS A 251 -14.01 -5.39 -4.37
C HIS A 251 -15.53 -5.28 -4.18
N MET A 252 -16.03 -4.08 -3.88
CA MET A 252 -17.47 -3.82 -3.79
C MET A 252 -18.16 -4.04 -5.13
N MET A 253 -17.56 -3.58 -6.23
CA MET A 253 -18.06 -3.84 -7.58
C MET A 253 -18.15 -5.35 -7.87
N GLU A 254 -17.10 -6.14 -7.57
CA GLU A 254 -17.16 -7.61 -7.73
C GLU A 254 -18.25 -8.25 -6.88
N LEU A 255 -18.42 -7.78 -5.65
CA LEU A 255 -19.44 -8.29 -4.74
C LEU A 255 -20.86 -8.09 -5.30
N VAL A 256 -21.10 -6.98 -6.00
CA VAL A 256 -22.38 -6.70 -6.68
C VAL A 256 -22.50 -7.47 -8.00
N LEU A 257 -21.45 -7.50 -8.83
CA LEU A 257 -21.48 -8.16 -10.13
C LEU A 257 -21.53 -9.69 -10.05
N ARG A 258 -21.01 -10.26 -8.96
CA ARG A 258 -20.92 -11.69 -8.71
C ARG A 258 -21.28 -11.94 -7.25
N PRO A 259 -22.59 -11.91 -6.92
CA PRO A 259 -23.03 -12.06 -5.55
C PRO A 259 -22.34 -13.25 -4.89
N ALA A 260 -21.72 -12.96 -3.74
CA ALA A 260 -20.94 -13.93 -2.99
C ALA A 260 -21.78 -15.17 -2.64
N ASN A 261 -21.10 -16.26 -2.27
CA ASN A 261 -21.73 -17.47 -1.76
C ASN A 261 -22.92 -17.13 -0.83
N PRO A 262 -24.15 -17.64 -1.08
CA PRO A 262 -25.33 -17.36 -0.26
C PRO A 262 -25.17 -17.63 1.24
N SER A 263 -24.17 -18.45 1.61
CA SER A 263 -23.80 -18.76 2.99
C SER A 263 -22.79 -17.78 3.61
N ARG A 264 -22.48 -16.65 2.97
CA ARG A 264 -21.53 -15.63 3.44
C ARG A 264 -22.14 -14.23 3.39
N PHE A 265 -21.56 -13.32 4.17
CA PHE A 265 -21.89 -11.91 4.10
C PHE A 265 -21.58 -11.34 2.70
N PRO A 266 -22.41 -10.41 2.17
CA PRO A 266 -23.67 -9.91 2.75
C PRO A 266 -24.89 -10.80 2.44
N CYS A 267 -24.78 -11.75 1.50
CA CYS A 267 -25.91 -12.54 1.01
C CYS A 267 -26.68 -13.29 2.11
N ILE A 268 -25.98 -13.80 3.13
CA ILE A 268 -26.59 -14.51 4.27
C ILE A 268 -27.55 -13.62 5.09
N GLU A 269 -27.38 -12.29 5.04
CA GLU A 269 -28.17 -11.32 5.81
C GLU A 269 -29.32 -10.69 4.99
N PHE A 270 -29.36 -10.85 3.66
CA PHE A 270 -30.41 -10.28 2.81
C PHE A 270 -31.84 -10.61 3.28
N PRO A 271 -32.20 -11.87 3.64
CA PRO A 271 -33.57 -12.19 4.06
C PRO A 271 -34.04 -11.44 5.32
N LYS A 272 -33.11 -10.88 6.10
CA LYS A 272 -33.39 -10.17 7.36
C LYS A 272 -33.13 -8.67 7.25
N ASN A 273 -32.49 -8.21 6.17
CA ASN A 273 -32.06 -6.83 6.00
C ASN A 273 -32.28 -6.36 4.55
N ALA A 274 -33.51 -5.90 4.27
CA ALA A 274 -33.89 -5.39 2.95
C ALA A 274 -33.07 -4.17 2.52
N ALA A 275 -32.60 -3.34 3.46
CA ALA A 275 -31.75 -2.20 3.14
C ALA A 275 -30.36 -2.64 2.66
N LEU A 276 -29.79 -3.67 3.28
CA LEU A 276 -28.54 -4.29 2.83
C LEU A 276 -28.68 -4.95 1.46
N GLU A 277 -29.78 -5.69 1.25
CA GLU A 277 -30.09 -6.28 -0.05
C GLU A 277 -30.19 -5.18 -1.13
N GLN A 278 -30.92 -4.11 -0.87
CA GLN A 278 -31.04 -3.00 -1.81
C GLN A 278 -29.69 -2.32 -2.09
N ALA A 279 -28.87 -2.10 -1.06
CA ALA A 279 -27.54 -1.52 -1.20
C ALA A 279 -26.60 -2.40 -2.04
N ALA A 280 -26.70 -3.72 -1.90
CA ALA A 280 -25.95 -4.68 -2.70
C ALA A 280 -26.34 -4.70 -4.19
N LYS A 281 -27.41 -3.99 -4.59
CA LYS A 281 -27.83 -3.85 -6.00
C LYS A 281 -27.40 -2.52 -6.62
N GLN A 282 -26.64 -1.70 -5.88
CA GLN A 282 -26.19 -0.38 -6.31
C GLN A 282 -24.67 -0.28 -6.40
N PHE A 283 -24.19 0.63 -7.24
CA PHE A 283 -22.77 0.80 -7.55
C PHE A 283 -22.22 2.14 -7.06
N ASP A 284 -22.67 2.63 -5.91
CA ASP A 284 -22.30 3.93 -5.35
C ASP A 284 -21.73 3.81 -3.93
N VAL A 285 -20.95 4.81 -3.53
CA VAL A 285 -20.31 4.86 -2.21
C VAL A 285 -21.31 4.81 -1.06
N PRO A 286 -22.41 5.61 -1.02
CA PRO A 286 -23.42 5.49 0.03
C PRO A 286 -23.96 4.07 0.25
N SER A 287 -24.22 3.35 -0.84
CA SER A 287 -24.66 1.94 -0.78
C SER A 287 -23.56 1.03 -0.22
N TRP A 288 -22.31 1.20 -0.65
CA TRP A 288 -21.19 0.42 -0.11
C TRP A 288 -20.87 0.73 1.36
N LEU A 289 -21.06 1.97 1.80
CA LEU A 289 -20.97 2.34 3.22
C LEU A 289 -22.07 1.67 4.03
N THR A 290 -23.27 1.51 3.48
CA THR A 290 -24.37 0.76 4.10
C THR A 290 -23.97 -0.71 4.30
N ILE A 291 -23.33 -1.33 3.28
CA ILE A 291 -22.81 -2.70 3.38
C ILE A 291 -21.78 -2.80 4.51
N ILE A 292 -20.76 -1.93 4.54
CA ILE A 292 -19.74 -1.90 5.59
C ILE A 292 -20.37 -1.73 6.97
N GLY A 293 -21.32 -0.81 7.11
CA GLY A 293 -22.03 -0.56 8.38
C GLY A 293 -22.78 -1.79 8.91
N CYS A 294 -23.31 -2.64 8.02
CA CYS A 294 -24.04 -3.86 8.37
C CYS A 294 -23.15 -5.05 8.77
N THR A 295 -21.81 -4.95 8.66
CA THR A 295 -20.90 -6.02 9.10
C THR A 295 -20.89 -6.15 10.64
N ASN A 296 -20.85 -7.39 11.14
CA ASN A 296 -20.86 -7.67 12.59
C ASN A 296 -19.45 -7.88 13.17
N GLY A 297 -18.48 -8.20 12.32
CA GLY A 297 -17.11 -8.52 12.71
C GLY A 297 -16.13 -8.35 11.57
N VAL A 298 -14.86 -8.62 11.85
CA VAL A 298 -13.78 -8.58 10.88
C VAL A 298 -13.99 -9.61 9.76
N ASP A 299 -14.55 -10.78 10.07
CA ASP A 299 -14.76 -11.81 9.05
C ASP A 299 -15.82 -11.40 8.01
N ASP A 300 -16.85 -10.63 8.41
CA ASP A 300 -17.81 -10.03 7.47
C ASP A 300 -17.12 -8.97 6.57
N LEU A 301 -16.25 -8.13 7.15
CA LEU A 301 -15.46 -7.16 6.38
C LEU A 301 -14.52 -7.83 5.37
N LYS A 302 -13.89 -8.95 5.76
CA LYS A 302 -13.07 -9.75 4.85
C LYS A 302 -13.89 -10.37 3.73
N ALA A 303 -15.13 -10.77 4.01
CA ALA A 303 -16.04 -11.27 2.97
C ALA A 303 -16.30 -10.20 1.89
N CYS A 304 -16.31 -8.91 2.24
CA CYS A 304 -16.38 -7.81 1.28
C CYS A 304 -15.18 -7.74 0.34
N GLN A 305 -14.02 -8.28 0.71
CA GLN A 305 -12.83 -8.32 -0.15
C GLN A 305 -12.83 -9.52 -1.12
N HIS A 306 -13.89 -10.33 -1.11
CA HIS A 306 -14.06 -11.55 -1.91
C HIS A 306 -12.86 -12.52 -1.71
N GLN A 307 -12.63 -13.46 -2.64
CA GLN A 307 -11.51 -14.41 -2.63
C GLN A 307 -10.13 -13.77 -2.87
N TYR A 308 -10.04 -12.45 -2.97
CA TYR A 308 -8.83 -11.72 -3.38
C TYR A 308 -8.35 -10.69 -2.34
N GLY A 309 -8.64 -10.92 -1.05
CA GLY A 309 -8.22 -10.03 0.06
C GLY A 309 -6.73 -9.68 0.05
N HIS A 310 -5.86 -10.67 -0.19
CA HIS A 310 -4.42 -10.49 -0.36
C HIS A 310 -4.01 -9.50 -1.47
N HIS A 311 -4.89 -9.21 -2.43
CA HIS A 311 -4.60 -8.26 -3.50
C HIS A 311 -5.17 -6.87 -3.21
N SER A 312 -5.82 -6.66 -2.07
CA SER A 312 -6.47 -5.39 -1.73
C SER A 312 -5.47 -4.28 -1.40
N THR A 313 -5.80 -3.06 -1.80
CA THR A 313 -5.12 -1.82 -1.38
C THR A 313 -5.04 -1.67 0.14
N VAL A 314 -6.07 -2.16 0.85
CA VAL A 314 -6.10 -2.24 2.32
C VAL A 314 -6.53 -3.63 2.70
N ASN A 315 -5.57 -4.48 3.06
CA ASN A 315 -5.75 -5.88 3.37
C ASN A 315 -6.03 -6.10 4.86
N LEU A 316 -7.08 -6.89 5.15
CA LEU A 316 -7.52 -7.21 6.51
C LEU A 316 -7.13 -8.61 6.97
N ASP A 317 -6.43 -9.42 6.15
CA ASP A 317 -6.17 -10.84 6.42
C ASP A 317 -5.48 -11.11 7.77
N ASN A 318 -4.67 -10.16 8.25
CA ASN A 318 -3.95 -10.23 9.53
C ASN A 318 -4.83 -9.97 10.77
N LEU A 319 -6.07 -9.48 10.60
CA LEU A 319 -7.02 -9.25 11.68
C LEU A 319 -7.78 -10.53 12.05
N ARG A 320 -8.25 -10.63 13.30
CA ARG A 320 -9.18 -11.67 13.76
C ARG A 320 -10.18 -11.06 14.73
N ASP A 321 -11.38 -11.62 14.80
CA ASP A 321 -12.33 -11.25 15.85
C ASP A 321 -11.81 -11.62 17.25
N GLU A 322 -12.19 -10.84 18.26
CA GLU A 322 -11.69 -10.95 19.64
C GLU A 322 -11.85 -12.37 20.22
N ASN A 323 -12.95 -13.06 19.88
CA ASN A 323 -13.23 -14.43 20.32
C ASN A 323 -12.21 -15.46 19.82
N ASN A 324 -11.44 -15.14 18.78
CA ASN A 324 -10.44 -16.01 18.16
C ASN A 324 -9.00 -15.70 18.62
N LEU A 325 -8.78 -14.63 19.39
CA LEU A 325 -7.45 -14.17 19.83
C LEU A 325 -6.77 -15.10 20.85
N GLN A 326 -7.55 -15.91 21.58
CA GLN A 326 -7.02 -16.81 22.63
C GLN A 326 -6.19 -17.98 22.10
N SER A 327 -6.19 -18.22 20.78
CA SER A 327 -5.61 -19.44 20.18
C SER A 327 -4.24 -19.25 19.51
N SER A 328 -3.68 -18.04 19.43
CA SER A 328 -2.36 -17.88 18.81
C SER A 328 -1.53 -16.73 19.42
N HIS A 329 -0.28 -17.03 19.75
CA HIS A 329 0.75 -16.05 20.05
C HIS A 329 1.41 -15.44 18.78
N HIS A 330 0.83 -15.66 17.58
CA HIS A 330 1.49 -15.45 16.30
C HIS A 330 0.78 -14.45 15.35
N PHE A 331 -0.38 -13.90 15.71
CA PHE A 331 -1.07 -12.92 14.86
C PHE A 331 -0.76 -11.48 15.28
N LEU A 332 -0.23 -10.70 14.33
CA LEU A 332 0.15 -9.30 14.54
C LEU A 332 -1.06 -8.34 14.70
N GLN A 333 -2.28 -8.77 14.38
CA GLN A 333 -3.51 -7.96 14.45
C GLN A 333 -3.36 -6.59 13.75
N THR A 334 -2.89 -6.62 12.50
CA THR A 334 -2.62 -5.42 11.71
C THR A 334 -3.57 -5.24 10.53
N ILE A 335 -3.76 -3.99 10.12
CA ILE A 335 -4.29 -3.62 8.82
C ILE A 335 -3.10 -3.31 7.92
N GLU A 336 -3.07 -3.89 6.73
CA GLU A 336 -1.97 -3.72 5.79
C GLU A 336 -2.37 -2.80 4.63
N PHE A 337 -1.65 -1.69 4.45
CA PHE A 337 -1.84 -0.72 3.38
C PHE A 337 -0.82 -0.96 2.27
N ARG A 338 -1.28 -1.28 1.06
CA ARG A 338 -0.47 -1.69 -0.10
C ARG A 338 -0.39 -0.66 -1.23
N GLN A 339 -0.96 0.53 -1.02
CA GLN A 339 -1.13 1.56 -2.05
C GLN A 339 0.17 2.27 -2.46
N HIS A 340 1.22 2.21 -1.64
CA HIS A 340 2.46 2.94 -1.89
C HIS A 340 3.37 2.18 -2.85
N ALA A 341 3.91 2.88 -3.85
CA ALA A 341 4.90 2.31 -4.76
C ALA A 341 6.22 1.99 -4.02
N GLY A 342 6.97 1.01 -4.50
CA GLY A 342 8.32 0.76 -4.01
C GLY A 342 9.17 2.02 -4.06
N THR A 343 9.88 2.33 -2.98
CA THR A 343 10.76 3.50 -2.92
C THR A 343 11.99 3.23 -2.07
N LEU A 344 13.09 3.93 -2.39
CA LEU A 344 14.31 4.02 -1.57
C LEU A 344 14.44 5.39 -0.86
N SER A 345 13.33 6.13 -0.74
CA SER A 345 13.26 7.41 -0.04
C SER A 345 12.56 7.27 1.31
N ALA A 346 13.29 7.53 2.39
CA ALA A 346 12.74 7.55 3.75
C ALA A 346 11.63 8.62 3.91
N ASP A 347 11.78 9.77 3.26
CA ASP A 347 10.78 10.85 3.35
C ASP A 347 9.43 10.45 2.75
N LYS A 348 9.45 9.78 1.57
CA LYS A 348 8.22 9.31 0.93
C LYS A 348 7.48 8.29 1.80
N ILE A 349 8.20 7.32 2.37
CA ILE A 349 7.57 6.30 3.21
C ILE A 349 7.11 6.86 4.55
N MET A 350 7.89 7.71 5.22
CA MET A 350 7.48 8.26 6.51
C MET A 350 6.28 9.21 6.38
N ALA A 351 6.19 9.96 5.28
CA ALA A 351 4.98 10.73 4.96
C ALA A 351 3.75 9.82 4.82
N TRP A 352 3.89 8.67 4.15
CA TRP A 352 2.78 7.71 4.01
C TRP A 352 2.43 7.02 5.33
N VAL A 353 3.42 6.60 6.13
CA VAL A 353 3.21 6.05 7.47
C VAL A 353 2.41 7.01 8.34
N GLU A 354 2.76 8.31 8.33
CA GLU A 354 1.99 9.31 9.09
C GLU A 354 0.53 9.37 8.62
N VAL A 355 0.27 9.36 7.30
CA VAL A 355 -1.10 9.37 6.76
C VAL A 355 -1.92 8.20 7.29
N VAL A 356 -1.40 6.98 7.22
CA VAL A 356 -2.17 5.79 7.63
C VAL A 356 -2.29 5.66 9.16
N VAL A 357 -1.29 6.10 9.92
CA VAL A 357 -1.39 6.18 11.39
C VAL A 357 -2.45 7.20 11.80
N LYS A 358 -2.42 8.40 11.21
CA LYS A 358 -3.38 9.47 11.51
C LYS A 358 -4.79 9.11 11.05
N MET A 359 -4.92 8.37 9.95
CA MET A 359 -6.20 7.81 9.54
C MET A 359 -6.75 6.80 10.57
N ALA A 360 -5.89 5.95 11.14
CA ALA A 360 -6.31 5.01 12.19
C ALA A 360 -6.70 5.72 13.49
N GLU A 361 -5.95 6.74 13.93
CA GLU A 361 -6.29 7.59 15.09
C GLU A 361 -7.62 8.34 14.86
N PHE A 362 -7.81 8.89 13.66
CA PHE A 362 -9.05 9.55 13.28
C PHE A 362 -10.23 8.57 13.29
N ALA A 363 -10.06 7.39 12.71
CA ALA A 363 -11.09 6.36 12.69
C ALA A 363 -11.45 5.84 14.09
N ASP A 364 -10.48 5.69 14.99
CA ASP A 364 -10.71 5.20 16.35
C ASP A 364 -11.43 6.23 17.24
N SER A 365 -11.17 7.53 17.00
CA SER A 365 -11.74 8.65 17.75
C SER A 365 -13.15 9.06 17.32
N HIS A 366 -13.72 8.43 16.30
CA HIS A 366 -15.06 8.74 15.78
C HIS A 366 -16.00 7.54 15.84
N THR A 367 -17.30 7.81 15.94
CA THR A 367 -18.32 6.78 15.79
C THR A 367 -18.49 6.37 14.33
N GLU A 368 -19.05 5.19 14.09
CA GLU A 368 -19.39 4.73 12.73
C GLU A 368 -20.28 5.75 12.01
N GLN A 369 -21.32 6.26 12.66
CA GLN A 369 -22.21 7.25 12.07
C GLN A 369 -21.47 8.53 11.66
N GLN A 370 -20.58 9.05 12.50
CA GLN A 370 -19.82 10.26 12.18
C GLN A 370 -18.94 10.06 10.94
N ILE A 371 -18.28 8.91 10.82
CA ILE A 371 -17.46 8.60 9.65
C ILE A 371 -18.32 8.40 8.41
N THR A 372 -19.44 7.67 8.51
CA THR A 372 -20.39 7.50 7.41
C THR A 372 -20.91 8.83 6.89
N ASP A 373 -21.31 9.75 7.77
CA ASP A 373 -21.80 11.08 7.39
C ASP A 373 -20.73 11.90 6.68
N LEU A 374 -19.49 11.88 7.20
CA LEU A 374 -18.35 12.55 6.57
C LEU A 374 -18.02 11.98 5.19
N CYS A 375 -18.03 10.65 5.06
CA CYS A 375 -17.75 9.95 3.81
C CYS A 375 -18.82 10.25 2.74
N ASN A 376 -20.10 10.24 3.11
CA ASN A 376 -21.20 10.62 2.22
C ASN A 376 -21.07 12.07 1.76
N GLY A 377 -20.76 12.99 2.70
CA GLY A 377 -20.57 14.41 2.38
C GLY A 377 -19.39 14.65 1.44
N ASP A 378 -18.29 13.95 1.63
CA ASP A 378 -17.10 14.07 0.78
C ASP A 378 -17.28 13.48 -0.61
N TRP A 379 -17.91 12.30 -0.71
CA TRP A 379 -18.20 11.69 -2.01
C TRP A 379 -19.13 12.56 -2.86
N ALA A 380 -20.10 13.25 -2.23
CA ALA A 380 -21.02 14.14 -2.92
C ALA A 380 -20.42 15.52 -3.27
N ALA A 381 -19.27 15.88 -2.69
CA ALA A 381 -18.67 17.19 -2.87
C ALA A 381 -17.83 17.27 -4.16
N ASP A 382 -18.09 18.32 -4.95
CA ASP A 382 -17.36 18.60 -6.20
C ASP A 382 -15.92 19.06 -5.94
N ASP A 383 -15.65 19.64 -4.78
CA ASP A 383 -14.34 20.16 -4.35
C ASP A 383 -13.51 19.17 -3.51
N HIS A 384 -14.01 17.95 -3.26
CA HIS A 384 -13.31 16.99 -2.41
C HIS A 384 -11.95 16.58 -2.98
N ASN A 385 -10.89 16.79 -2.20
CA ASN A 385 -9.51 16.60 -2.60
C ASN A 385 -8.62 16.14 -1.44
N ILE A 386 -7.39 15.74 -1.76
CA ILE A 386 -6.48 15.15 -0.78
C ILE A 386 -6.11 16.10 0.37
N HIS A 387 -6.00 17.41 0.12
CA HIS A 387 -5.66 18.37 1.18
C HIS A 387 -6.72 18.43 2.27
N ARG A 388 -8.00 18.35 1.88
CA ARG A 388 -9.13 18.31 2.82
C ARG A 388 -9.08 17.04 3.69
N LEU A 389 -8.76 15.88 3.09
CA LEU A 389 -8.58 14.63 3.83
C LEU A 389 -7.39 14.73 4.81
N LEU A 390 -6.22 15.14 4.33
CA LEU A 390 -5.00 15.24 5.14
C LEU A 390 -5.16 16.20 6.32
N LEU A 391 -5.83 17.34 6.11
CA LEU A 391 -6.17 18.27 7.19
C LEU A 391 -7.11 17.64 8.21
N ARG A 392 -8.12 16.89 7.75
CA ARG A 392 -9.12 16.29 8.63
C ARG A 392 -8.53 15.19 9.53
N ILE A 393 -7.74 14.30 8.97
CA ILE A 393 -7.10 13.23 9.74
C ILE A 393 -5.96 13.77 10.62
N GLY A 394 -5.54 15.02 10.41
CA GLY A 394 -4.62 15.72 11.30
C GLY A 394 -3.15 15.39 11.07
N VAL A 395 -2.72 15.12 9.82
CA VAL A 395 -1.29 14.96 9.52
C VAL A 395 -0.53 16.28 9.71
N SER A 396 0.77 16.16 9.98
CA SER A 396 1.69 17.28 10.15
C SER A 396 1.71 18.23 8.93
N GLN A 397 2.16 19.46 9.18
CA GLN A 397 2.41 20.42 8.10
C GLN A 397 3.44 19.89 7.10
N THR A 398 4.51 19.25 7.58
CA THR A 398 5.56 18.64 6.75
C THR A 398 4.99 17.63 5.76
N THR A 399 4.12 16.73 6.22
CA THR A 399 3.48 15.73 5.34
C THR A 399 2.49 16.36 4.37
N ARG A 400 1.76 17.42 4.78
CA ARG A 400 0.90 18.18 3.84
C ARG A 400 1.73 18.87 2.75
N GLU A 401 2.86 19.47 3.11
CA GLU A 401 3.77 20.11 2.15
C GLU A 401 4.43 19.09 1.20
N HIS A 402 4.79 17.90 1.72
CA HIS A 402 5.29 16.78 0.92
C HIS A 402 4.32 16.41 -0.21
N TYR A 403 3.02 16.30 0.08
CA TYR A 403 2.02 15.96 -0.93
C TYR A 403 1.55 17.17 -1.77
N ALA A 404 1.64 18.39 -1.24
CA ALA A 404 1.33 19.61 -1.99
C ALA A 404 2.37 19.92 -3.08
N SER A 405 3.65 19.70 -2.82
CA SER A 405 4.71 19.90 -3.83
C SER A 405 4.54 18.96 -5.02
N ARG A 406 4.06 17.74 -4.77
CA ARG A 406 3.68 16.77 -5.81
C ARG A 406 2.48 17.26 -6.62
N ALA A 407 1.43 17.79 -6.00
CA ALA A 407 0.27 18.31 -6.72
C ALA A 407 0.60 19.51 -7.62
N ASN A 408 1.60 20.33 -7.25
CA ASN A 408 1.99 21.55 -7.95
C ASN A 408 3.11 21.39 -8.99
N GLY A 409 3.52 20.16 -9.32
CA GLY A 409 4.51 19.91 -10.39
C GLY A 409 5.95 20.35 -10.06
N GLY A 410 6.26 20.57 -8.77
CA GLY A 410 7.57 21.03 -8.32
C GLY A 410 8.58 19.90 -8.19
N ASP A 411 9.14 19.44 -9.32
CA ASP A 411 10.58 19.19 -9.51
C ASP A 411 10.84 18.58 -10.89
N SER A 412 10.96 19.46 -11.90
CA SER A 412 11.57 19.09 -13.17
C SER A 412 13.06 19.42 -13.12
N LYS A 413 13.87 18.52 -12.54
CA LYS A 413 15.27 18.47 -12.97
C LYS A 413 15.28 17.92 -14.39
N LYS A 414 15.64 18.79 -15.33
CA LYS A 414 15.80 18.49 -16.76
C LYS A 414 16.55 17.17 -16.92
N GLY A 415 15.84 16.14 -17.40
CA GLY A 415 16.46 14.96 -17.97
C GLY A 415 17.32 15.39 -19.16
N THR A 416 18.60 15.08 -19.09
CA THR A 416 19.50 15.15 -20.23
C THR A 416 18.95 14.29 -21.36
N ALA A 417 18.85 14.86 -22.57
CA ALA A 417 18.45 14.14 -23.77
C ALA A 417 19.38 12.94 -23.99
N GLU A 418 18.79 11.76 -24.14
CA GLU A 418 19.50 10.55 -24.57
C GLU A 418 20.02 10.76 -26.00
N GLN A 419 21.33 10.67 -26.18
CA GLN A 419 21.92 10.36 -27.46
C GLN A 419 21.99 8.84 -27.57
N GLN A 420 21.14 8.25 -28.42
CA GLN A 420 21.39 6.90 -28.93
C GLN A 420 22.67 6.95 -29.77
N SER A 421 23.74 6.34 -29.26
CA SER A 421 24.94 6.06 -30.05
C SER A 421 24.80 4.69 -30.70
N ASP A 422 24.65 4.68 -32.02
CA ASP A 422 24.84 3.48 -32.84
C ASP A 422 26.32 3.07 -32.81
N SER A 423 26.66 2.03 -32.04
CA SER A 423 27.93 1.30 -32.15
C SER A 423 27.81 -0.12 -31.55
N PRO A 424 28.43 -1.16 -32.14
CA PRO A 424 28.07 -2.56 -31.91
C PRO A 424 29.06 -3.29 -30.98
N ASP A 425 29.43 -2.70 -29.86
CA ASP A 425 30.17 -3.43 -28.81
C ASP A 425 29.19 -4.02 -27.78
N PRO A 426 29.35 -5.28 -27.35
CA PRO A 426 28.47 -5.86 -26.35
C PRO A 426 28.68 -5.15 -25.01
N LEU A 427 27.67 -4.41 -24.55
CA LEU A 427 27.67 -3.75 -23.24
C LEU A 427 28.12 -4.74 -22.15
N THR A 428 29.06 -4.29 -21.32
CA THR A 428 29.47 -4.97 -20.10
C THR A 428 28.26 -5.12 -19.17
N ARG A 429 28.35 -6.10 -18.24
CA ARG A 429 27.28 -6.31 -17.26
C ARG A 429 26.98 -5.06 -16.42
N ARG A 430 28.02 -4.31 -16.06
CA ARG A 430 27.86 -3.04 -15.33
C ARG A 430 27.12 -1.99 -16.14
N GLU A 431 27.49 -1.80 -17.40
CA GLU A 431 26.79 -0.84 -18.29
C GLU A 431 25.32 -1.23 -18.48
N ARG A 432 25.01 -2.52 -18.57
CA ARG A 432 23.62 -3.00 -18.62
C ARG A 432 22.86 -2.70 -17.33
N VAL A 433 23.46 -2.96 -16.17
CA VAL A 433 22.87 -2.62 -14.87
C VAL A 433 22.62 -1.11 -14.78
N ASP A 434 23.59 -0.29 -15.14
CA ASP A 434 23.45 1.17 -15.12
C ASP A 434 22.36 1.67 -16.08
N ALA A 435 22.22 1.03 -17.25
CA ALA A 435 21.13 1.29 -18.17
C ALA A 435 19.75 0.89 -17.60
N VAL A 436 19.64 -0.25 -16.90
CA VAL A 436 18.41 -0.64 -16.20
C VAL A 436 18.06 0.35 -15.09
N LEU A 437 19.04 0.77 -14.28
CA LEU A 437 18.82 1.78 -13.24
C LEU A 437 18.30 3.09 -13.82
N THR A 438 18.87 3.51 -14.96
CA THR A 438 18.43 4.71 -15.68
C THR A 438 17.01 4.57 -16.22
N HIS A 439 16.69 3.42 -16.83
CA HIS A 439 15.35 3.11 -17.32
C HIS A 439 14.32 3.11 -16.18
N ALA A 440 14.60 2.41 -15.08
CA ALA A 440 13.72 2.30 -13.92
C ALA A 440 13.42 3.69 -13.31
N ARG A 441 14.43 4.55 -13.17
CA ARG A 441 14.25 5.96 -12.74
C ARG A 441 13.38 6.75 -13.71
N GLY A 442 13.55 6.53 -15.02
CA GLY A 442 12.68 7.12 -16.05
C GLY A 442 11.22 6.69 -15.90
N VAL A 443 10.97 5.41 -15.61
CA VAL A 443 9.63 4.88 -15.31
C VAL A 443 9.07 5.49 -14.02
N GLU A 444 9.84 5.54 -12.93
CA GLU A 444 9.43 6.15 -11.66
C GLU A 444 9.00 7.61 -11.88
N ASN A 445 9.80 8.40 -12.60
CA ASN A 445 9.49 9.80 -12.89
C ASN A 445 8.19 9.95 -13.71
N ARG A 446 7.97 9.07 -14.70
CA ARG A 446 6.71 9.06 -15.47
C ARG A 446 5.52 8.69 -14.58
N ASN A 447 5.67 7.72 -13.68
CA ASN A 447 4.59 7.27 -12.81
C ASN A 447 4.33 8.24 -11.64
N ALA A 448 5.30 9.07 -11.26
CA ALA A 448 5.15 10.12 -10.26
C ALA A 448 4.69 11.47 -10.86
N SER A 449 4.65 11.59 -12.20
CA SER A 449 4.26 12.82 -12.89
C SER A 449 2.79 13.19 -12.60
N PRO A 450 2.50 14.40 -12.10
CA PRO A 450 1.13 14.83 -11.81
C PRO A 450 0.21 14.76 -13.02
N ALA A 451 0.71 15.07 -14.22
CA ALA A 451 -0.08 14.99 -15.44
C ALA A 451 -0.49 13.55 -15.77
N ASN A 452 0.42 12.58 -15.58
CA ASN A 452 0.11 11.18 -15.83
C ASN A 452 -0.81 10.60 -14.75
N ILE A 453 -0.62 11.00 -13.49
CA ILE A 453 -1.50 10.63 -12.37
C ILE A 453 -2.92 11.14 -12.65
N LEU A 454 -3.08 12.43 -12.97
CA LEU A 454 -4.39 13.01 -13.27
C LEU A 454 -5.04 12.35 -14.49
N ARG A 455 -4.28 12.07 -15.55
CA ARG A 455 -4.78 11.32 -16.71
C ARG A 455 -5.30 9.95 -16.28
N ARG A 456 -4.55 9.21 -15.47
CA ARG A 456 -4.97 7.89 -14.99
C ARG A 456 -6.19 7.95 -14.06
N ILE A 457 -6.27 8.95 -13.17
CA ILE A 457 -7.45 9.18 -12.33
C ILE A 457 -8.67 9.46 -13.21
N ARG A 458 -8.50 10.23 -14.29
CA ARG A 458 -9.55 10.56 -15.25
C ARG A 458 -10.03 9.31 -16.00
N GLU A 459 -9.09 8.49 -16.49
CA GLU A 459 -9.39 7.16 -17.09
C GLU A 459 -10.21 6.29 -16.13
N LYS A 460 -9.76 6.15 -14.88
CA LYS A 460 -10.46 5.38 -13.83
C LYS A 460 -11.83 5.97 -13.46
N PHE A 461 -11.97 7.29 -13.51
CA PHE A 461 -13.22 7.98 -13.22
C PHE A 461 -14.27 7.71 -14.30
N PHE A 462 -13.95 7.94 -15.57
CA PHE A 462 -14.89 7.74 -16.68
C PHE A 462 -15.18 6.27 -16.95
N SER A 463 -14.35 5.34 -16.49
CA SER A 463 -14.68 3.90 -16.51
C SER A 463 -15.67 3.48 -15.41
N GLY A 464 -16.09 4.39 -14.52
CA GLY A 464 -16.99 4.09 -13.41
C GLY A 464 -16.35 3.32 -12.25
N CYS A 465 -15.02 3.26 -12.19
CA CYS A 465 -14.31 2.45 -11.18
C CYS A 465 -14.32 3.06 -9.78
N TYR A 466 -14.72 4.32 -9.60
CA TYR A 466 -14.99 4.91 -8.28
C TYR A 466 -16.45 4.74 -7.83
N GLY A 467 -17.26 4.05 -8.63
CA GLY A 467 -18.70 3.99 -8.48
C GLY A 467 -19.45 5.06 -9.28
N GLN A 468 -20.76 5.01 -9.16
CA GLN A 468 -21.72 5.93 -9.75
C GLN A 468 -21.91 7.16 -8.86
N PHE A 469 -22.56 8.18 -9.40
CA PHE A 469 -22.78 9.50 -8.82
C PHE A 469 -24.22 9.98 -9.06
N SER A 470 -24.64 10.97 -8.27
CA SER A 470 -25.94 11.60 -8.45
C SER A 470 -26.08 12.23 -9.84
N ARG A 471 -27.30 12.22 -10.37
CA ARG A 471 -27.61 12.86 -11.66
C ARG A 471 -27.19 14.33 -11.66
N ASP A 472 -27.43 15.05 -10.57
CA ASP A 472 -27.01 16.45 -10.40
C ASP A 472 -25.50 16.64 -10.58
N LEU A 473 -24.67 15.75 -10.01
CA LEU A 473 -23.22 15.83 -10.18
C LEU A 473 -22.80 15.55 -11.62
N VAL A 474 -23.40 14.53 -12.25
CA VAL A 474 -23.13 14.18 -13.65
C VAL A 474 -23.54 15.31 -14.60
N GLU A 475 -24.67 15.98 -14.35
CA GLU A 475 -25.13 17.13 -15.14
C GLU A 475 -24.20 18.34 -14.98
N LYS A 476 -23.70 18.59 -13.77
CA LYS A 476 -22.65 19.61 -13.55
C LYS A 476 -21.38 19.30 -14.33
N LEU A 477 -20.95 18.03 -14.36
CA LEU A 477 -19.80 17.61 -15.16
C LEU A 477 -20.05 17.81 -16.66
N ARG A 478 -21.23 17.44 -17.16
CA ARG A 478 -21.65 17.66 -18.55
C ARG A 478 -21.63 19.13 -18.94
N ALA A 479 -21.99 20.02 -18.02
CA ALA A 479 -21.94 21.46 -18.26
C ALA A 479 -20.50 22.03 -18.27
N SER A 480 -19.50 21.25 -17.85
CA SER A 480 -18.10 21.67 -17.88
C SER A 480 -17.52 21.60 -19.29
N LYS A 481 -16.89 22.68 -19.77
CA LYS A 481 -16.27 22.76 -21.10
C LYS A 481 -14.95 21.99 -21.25
N THR A 482 -14.66 21.08 -20.33
CA THR A 482 -13.36 20.40 -20.22
C THR A 482 -13.41 18.93 -20.61
N LEU A 483 -14.56 18.42 -21.06
CA LEU A 483 -14.74 17.02 -21.47
C LEU A 483 -14.31 16.81 -22.91
N THR A 484 -13.76 15.64 -23.21
CA THR A 484 -13.61 15.14 -24.58
C THR A 484 -14.92 14.50 -25.06
N GLY A 485 -15.09 14.30 -26.36
CA GLY A 485 -16.28 13.61 -26.90
C GLY A 485 -16.46 12.21 -26.30
N ASP A 486 -15.38 11.42 -26.22
CA ASP A 486 -15.41 10.09 -25.61
C ASP A 486 -15.88 10.13 -24.14
N GLU A 487 -15.48 11.17 -23.39
CA GLU A 487 -15.87 11.33 -21.98
C GLU A 487 -17.33 11.73 -21.82
N GLU A 488 -17.86 12.57 -22.71
CA GLU A 488 -19.28 12.88 -22.76
C GLU A 488 -20.13 11.62 -22.97
N ASP A 489 -19.67 10.71 -23.84
CA ASP A 489 -20.33 9.42 -24.11
C ASP A 489 -20.28 8.47 -22.89
N GLN A 490 -19.24 8.56 -22.04
CA GLN A 490 -19.14 7.73 -20.84
C GLN A 490 -19.94 8.27 -19.64
N LEU A 491 -20.39 9.53 -19.64
CA LEU A 491 -21.05 10.16 -18.48
C LEU A 491 -22.30 9.42 -18.01
N GLU A 492 -23.07 8.85 -18.92
CA GLU A 492 -24.29 8.13 -18.55
C GLU A 492 -23.98 6.93 -17.65
N LYS A 493 -22.84 6.26 -17.88
CA LYS A 493 -22.38 5.13 -17.07
C LYS A 493 -22.10 5.49 -15.62
N LEU A 494 -21.78 6.75 -15.37
CA LEU A 494 -21.48 7.29 -14.05
C LEU A 494 -22.74 7.65 -13.26
N THR A 495 -23.93 7.58 -13.84
CA THR A 495 -25.16 7.96 -13.15
C THR A 495 -25.68 6.80 -12.31
N ILE A 496 -26.07 7.06 -11.05
CA ILE A 496 -26.71 6.06 -10.18
C ILE A 496 -27.88 5.41 -10.90
N GLY A 497 -27.90 4.08 -10.90
CA GLY A 497 -28.93 3.26 -11.52
C GLY A 497 -28.62 2.84 -12.96
N TRP A 498 -27.53 3.34 -13.57
CA TRP A 498 -27.05 2.79 -14.84
C TRP A 498 -26.57 1.35 -14.66
N ARG A 499 -26.76 0.49 -15.67
CA ARG A 499 -26.30 -0.91 -15.65
C ARG A 499 -25.58 -1.26 -16.95
N PRO A 500 -24.54 -2.13 -16.90
CA PRO A 500 -23.93 -2.70 -18.09
C PRO A 500 -24.97 -3.47 -18.93
N GLU A 501 -24.85 -3.40 -20.26
CA GLU A 501 -25.69 -4.21 -21.16
C GLU A 501 -25.54 -5.70 -20.84
N GLY A 502 -26.67 -6.38 -20.59
CA GLY A 502 -26.72 -7.82 -20.31
C GLY A 502 -26.90 -8.22 -18.85
N MET A 503 -26.90 -7.29 -17.88
CA MET A 503 -27.38 -7.57 -16.52
C MET A 503 -28.90 -7.41 -16.47
N THR A 504 -29.65 -8.51 -16.25
CA THR A 504 -31.12 -8.45 -16.13
C THR A 504 -31.56 -8.04 -14.73
N GLU A 505 -32.82 -7.63 -14.56
CA GLU A 505 -33.39 -7.31 -13.23
C GLU A 505 -33.33 -8.51 -12.26
N ASP A 506 -33.33 -9.74 -12.79
CA ASP A 506 -33.34 -10.99 -12.03
C ASP A 506 -31.94 -11.46 -11.59
N ASP A 507 -30.86 -10.85 -12.11
CA ASP A 507 -29.47 -11.19 -11.76
C ASP A 507 -28.98 -10.47 -10.48
N SER A 508 -29.90 -9.85 -9.71
CA SER A 508 -29.58 -9.00 -8.54
C SER A 508 -30.24 -9.39 -7.23
#